data_AF-A0A8C1XYR7-F1
#
_entry.id   AF-A0A8C1XYR7-F1
#
_cell.length_a   1.000
_cell.length_b   1.000
_cell.length_c   1.000
_cell.angle_alpha   90.00
_cell.angle_beta   90.00
_cell.angle_gamma   90.00
#
_symmetry.space_group_name_H-M   'P 1'
#
loop_
_entity.id
_entity.type
_entity.pdbx_description
1 polymer ?
#
loop_
_entity_poly.entity_id
_entity_poly.type
_entity_poly.pdbx_seq_one_letter_code
_entity_poly.pdbx_strand_id
1 'polypeptide(L)'
;MLFYTITEGAEKVPVSHFIAAVKSTGLLTSDPRLRDCMEKIRKAVQESAGEVMMDRELFRKCVGGNIVLLSLAFRRKFIIPEFEAFVGVINDIYYTSKLQHDGQVAKYIPHLTKFSPDLWGVSLCTVDGQRHSVGDTKVPFCLQSCVKPLEYAIAVHEHGTERIHHYVGKEPSGFKFNKLSLDEENKPHNPMVNAGAIVISSLIKPGVNKAEKFDYFNFHFTRFQSEKETGDRNYAIGYYLKEKKVCTLNKSVVNLMFAAHSGDVSALRRFALSSMEMELKDYDSRTPLHIAAAEGHMDVVLFLSQSCKVNPFVKDRWGNIPRDDAMQFGHEDVVKVLEEYEQNYSLQTSQTDTEDHSHQSKSSSLEG
;
A
#
# COMPACT_ATOMS: atom_id res chain seq x y z
N MET A 1 29.67 -5.41 35.05
CA MET A 1 28.41 -6.18 35.01
C MET A 1 28.32 -6.97 33.71
N LEU A 2 27.97 -6.38 32.56
CA LEU A 2 27.77 -7.15 31.31
C LEU A 2 28.98 -7.98 30.87
N PHE A 3 30.20 -7.42 30.96
CA PHE A 3 31.44 -8.16 30.66
C PHE A 3 31.50 -9.47 31.45
N TYR A 4 31.41 -9.41 32.78
CA TYR A 4 31.45 -10.59 33.65
C TYR A 4 30.29 -11.57 33.43
N THR A 5 29.12 -11.09 32.98
CA THR A 5 28.00 -11.96 32.58
C THR A 5 28.35 -12.78 31.33
N ILE A 6 29.05 -12.16 30.37
CA ILE A 6 29.44 -12.83 29.12
C ILE A 6 30.67 -13.72 29.33
N THR A 7 31.60 -13.30 30.18
CA THR A 7 32.85 -14.02 30.44
C THR A 7 32.75 -15.06 31.55
N GLU A 8 31.55 -15.28 32.10
CA GLU A 8 31.33 -16.20 33.23
C GLU A 8 32.28 -15.93 34.42
N GLY A 9 32.60 -14.65 34.65
CA GLY A 9 33.51 -14.21 35.70
C GLY A 9 35.00 -14.15 35.33
N ALA A 10 35.41 -14.57 34.13
CA ALA A 10 36.79 -14.47 33.69
C ALA A 10 37.24 -13.01 33.45
N GLU A 11 38.51 -12.72 33.73
CA GLU A 11 39.10 -11.39 33.53
C GLU A 11 39.39 -11.06 32.06
N LYS A 12 39.65 -12.08 31.25
CA LYS A 12 39.89 -11.98 29.81
C LYS A 12 39.29 -13.20 29.11
N VAL A 13 38.67 -12.99 27.94
CA VAL A 13 38.18 -14.07 27.07
C VAL A 13 38.64 -13.87 25.65
N PRO A 14 38.82 -14.93 24.85
CA PRO A 14 39.05 -14.78 23.42
C PRO A 14 37.92 -13.98 22.74
N VAL A 15 38.25 -13.14 21.77
CA VAL A 15 37.24 -12.44 20.95
C VAL A 15 36.30 -13.44 20.26
N SER A 16 36.80 -14.61 19.88
CA SER A 16 36.03 -15.73 19.32
C SER A 16 34.90 -16.18 20.26
N HIS A 17 35.19 -16.25 21.56
CA HIS A 17 34.20 -16.58 22.59
C HIS A 17 33.11 -15.52 22.70
N PHE A 18 33.47 -14.23 22.71
CA PHE A 18 32.48 -13.14 22.70
C PHE A 18 31.57 -13.21 21.45
N ILE A 19 32.14 -13.44 20.26
CA ILE A 19 31.36 -13.57 19.02
C ILE A 19 30.42 -14.77 19.08
N ALA A 20 30.87 -15.91 19.63
CA ALA A 20 30.04 -17.08 19.82
C ALA A 20 28.88 -16.79 20.79
N ALA A 21 29.16 -16.12 21.90
CA ALA A 21 28.15 -15.70 22.87
C ALA A 21 27.13 -14.71 22.28
N VAL A 22 27.54 -13.80 21.38
CA VAL A 22 26.58 -12.95 20.65
C VAL A 22 25.69 -13.80 19.73
N LYS A 23 26.27 -14.77 19.02
CA LYS A 23 25.52 -15.64 18.11
C LYS A 23 24.51 -16.54 18.84
N SER A 24 24.81 -17.01 20.04
CA SER A 24 23.88 -17.84 20.84
C SER A 24 22.61 -17.09 21.25
N THR A 25 22.66 -15.75 21.31
CA THR A 25 21.46 -14.92 21.50
C THR A 25 20.56 -14.85 20.25
N GLY A 26 21.02 -15.38 19.12
CA GLY A 26 20.34 -15.32 17.82
C GLY A 26 20.70 -14.10 16.97
N LEU A 27 21.50 -13.17 17.48
CA LEU A 27 21.99 -12.04 16.68
C LEU A 27 23.08 -12.48 15.70
N LEU A 28 23.06 -11.91 14.50
CA LEU A 28 24.12 -12.10 13.52
C LEU A 28 25.19 -11.01 13.66
N THR A 29 26.44 -11.36 13.38
CA THR A 29 27.55 -10.39 13.32
C THR A 29 27.42 -9.37 12.20
N SER A 30 26.51 -9.62 11.25
CA SER A 30 26.15 -8.69 10.17
C SER A 30 24.96 -7.78 10.52
N ASP A 31 24.45 -7.82 11.75
CA ASP A 31 23.37 -6.92 12.17
C ASP A 31 23.83 -5.45 12.03
N PRO A 32 23.10 -4.60 11.27
CA PRO A 32 23.48 -3.19 11.10
C PRO A 32 23.60 -2.44 12.42
N ARG A 33 22.81 -2.82 13.45
CA ARG A 33 22.83 -2.24 14.79
C ARG A 33 24.06 -2.66 15.60
N LEU A 34 24.84 -3.64 15.13
CA LEU A 34 26.11 -4.07 15.73
C LEU A 34 27.33 -3.67 14.90
N ARG A 35 27.15 -2.94 13.78
CA ARG A 35 28.21 -2.58 12.84
C ARG A 35 29.43 -1.96 13.54
N ASP A 36 29.22 -0.90 14.32
CA ASP A 36 30.32 -0.19 14.99
C ASP A 36 31.09 -1.09 15.97
N CYS A 37 30.39 -1.95 16.71
CA CYS A 37 31.01 -2.93 17.58
C CYS A 37 31.88 -3.90 16.80
N MET A 38 31.34 -4.46 15.71
CA MET A 38 32.02 -5.45 14.89
C MET A 38 33.21 -4.86 14.12
N GLU A 39 33.12 -3.60 13.68
CA GLU A 39 34.23 -2.87 13.06
C GLU A 39 35.38 -2.65 14.05
N LYS A 40 35.08 -2.21 15.28
CA LYS A 40 36.10 -2.02 16.32
C LYS A 40 36.77 -3.34 16.72
N ILE A 41 35.99 -4.43 16.80
CA ILE A 41 36.52 -5.78 17.04
C ILE A 41 37.44 -6.20 15.89
N ARG A 42 37.01 -6.04 14.63
CA ARG A 42 37.85 -6.35 13.46
C ARG A 42 39.16 -5.57 13.47
N LYS A 43 39.11 -4.27 13.79
CA LYS A 43 40.31 -3.44 13.90
C LYS A 43 41.27 -3.95 14.98
N ALA A 44 40.77 -4.30 16.16
CA ALA A 44 41.59 -4.86 17.23
C ALA A 44 42.24 -6.21 16.85
N VAL A 45 41.51 -7.05 16.10
CA VAL A 45 42.02 -8.31 15.56
C VAL A 45 43.09 -8.09 14.49
N GLN A 46 42.91 -7.13 13.59
CA GLN A 46 43.89 -6.80 12.55
C GLN A 46 45.19 -6.20 13.09
N GLU A 47 45.13 -5.46 14.20
CA GLU A 47 46.30 -4.85 14.85
C GLU A 47 47.14 -5.87 15.66
N SER A 48 46.65 -7.09 15.83
CA SER A 48 47.29 -8.13 16.65
C SER A 48 47.83 -9.28 15.80
N ALA A 49 49.04 -9.77 16.10
CA ALA A 49 49.66 -10.88 15.38
C ALA A 49 49.14 -12.28 15.80
N GLY A 50 48.19 -12.36 16.74
CA GLY A 50 47.68 -13.61 17.31
C GLY A 50 46.24 -13.49 17.83
N GLU A 51 45.75 -14.52 18.53
CA GLU A 51 44.40 -14.51 19.09
C GLU A 51 44.22 -13.37 20.08
N VAL A 52 43.26 -12.49 19.81
CA VAL A 52 43.00 -11.33 20.66
C VAL A 52 42.19 -11.74 21.87
N MET A 53 42.77 -11.45 23.04
CA MET A 53 42.08 -11.56 24.32
C MET A 53 41.34 -10.26 24.60
N MET A 54 40.03 -10.36 24.75
CA MET A 54 39.17 -9.26 25.15
C MET A 54 39.17 -9.13 26.68
N ASP A 55 39.74 -8.03 27.16
CA ASP A 55 39.63 -7.58 28.54
C ASP A 55 38.50 -6.54 28.70
N ARG A 56 38.32 -6.03 29.92
CA ARG A 56 37.27 -5.07 30.25
C ARG A 56 37.41 -3.75 29.51
N GLU A 57 38.64 -3.32 29.21
CA GLU A 57 38.90 -2.07 28.52
C GLU A 57 38.57 -2.18 27.03
N LEU A 58 39.07 -3.23 26.38
CA LEU A 58 38.76 -3.53 24.99
C LEU A 58 37.26 -3.77 24.80
N PHE A 59 36.62 -4.50 25.71
CA PHE A 59 35.17 -4.69 25.72
C PHE A 59 34.44 -3.34 25.75
N ARG A 60 34.79 -2.45 26.69
CA ARG A 60 34.14 -1.13 26.80
C ARG A 60 34.31 -0.31 25.52
N LYS A 61 35.51 -0.33 24.92
CA LYS A 61 35.83 0.37 23.67
C LYS A 61 34.99 -0.14 22.50
N CYS A 62 34.88 -1.46 22.35
CA CYS A 62 34.15 -2.13 21.28
C CYS A 62 32.63 -2.03 21.45
N VAL A 63 32.11 -2.32 22.65
CA VAL A 63 30.67 -2.51 22.90
C VAL A 63 29.95 -1.21 23.26
N GLY A 64 30.66 -0.15 23.64
CA GLY A 64 30.05 1.07 24.19
C GLY A 64 28.92 1.68 23.37
N GLY A 65 29.01 1.68 22.03
CA GLY A 65 27.97 2.23 21.14
C GLY A 65 26.72 1.33 20.99
N ASN A 66 26.84 0.05 21.34
CA ASN A 66 25.81 -0.97 21.10
C ASN A 66 25.39 -1.66 22.41
N ILE A 67 25.77 -1.07 23.55
CA ILE A 67 25.64 -1.65 24.89
C ILE A 67 24.18 -1.92 25.26
N VAL A 68 23.23 -1.09 24.81
CA VAL A 68 21.80 -1.25 25.12
C VAL A 68 21.27 -2.55 24.50
N LEU A 69 21.50 -2.75 23.20
CA LEU A 69 21.06 -3.96 22.49
C LEU A 69 21.70 -5.22 23.08
N LEU A 70 23.03 -5.20 23.29
CA LEU A 70 23.75 -6.35 23.85
C LEU A 70 23.33 -6.62 25.30
N SER A 71 23.00 -5.58 26.07
CA SER A 71 22.44 -5.76 27.42
C SER A 71 21.07 -6.42 27.40
N LEU A 72 20.22 -6.13 26.42
CA LEU A 72 18.94 -6.83 26.25
C LEU A 72 19.16 -8.30 25.88
N ALA A 73 20.06 -8.55 24.93
CA ALA A 73 20.40 -9.89 24.45
C ALA A 73 20.88 -10.80 25.58
N PHE A 74 21.94 -10.40 26.29
CA PHE A 74 22.58 -11.23 27.32
C PHE A 74 21.82 -11.29 28.64
N ARG A 75 20.89 -10.35 28.88
CA ARG A 75 19.96 -10.44 30.02
C ARG A 75 18.68 -11.22 29.68
N ARG A 76 18.66 -11.91 28.53
CA ARG A 76 17.52 -12.71 28.09
C ARG A 76 16.21 -11.91 28.02
N LYS A 77 16.30 -10.65 27.59
CA LYS A 77 15.16 -9.73 27.44
C LYS A 77 14.62 -9.66 26.01
N PHE A 78 15.17 -10.44 25.09
CA PHE A 78 14.56 -10.63 23.78
C PHE A 78 13.27 -11.44 23.90
N ILE A 79 12.41 -11.28 22.90
CA ILE A 79 11.10 -11.91 22.79
C ILE A 79 11.20 -13.44 22.84
N ILE A 80 12.31 -14.01 22.36
CA ILE A 80 12.67 -15.42 22.56
C ILE A 80 13.96 -15.46 23.38
N PRO A 81 13.87 -15.64 24.71
CA PRO A 81 15.03 -15.77 25.61
C PRO A 81 15.95 -16.95 25.23
N GLU A 82 15.37 -18.13 25.07
CA GLU A 82 16.08 -19.39 24.88
C GLU A 82 16.17 -19.75 23.40
N PHE A 83 16.85 -18.88 22.63
CA PHE A 83 16.83 -18.94 21.16
C PHE A 83 17.41 -20.23 20.58
N GLU A 84 18.49 -20.78 21.15
CA GLU A 84 19.08 -22.04 20.67
C GLU A 84 18.12 -23.23 20.81
N ALA A 85 17.41 -23.33 21.92
CA ALA A 85 16.40 -24.37 22.13
C ALA A 85 15.23 -24.22 21.14
N PHE A 86 14.78 -22.99 20.92
CA PHE A 86 13.75 -22.67 19.93
C PHE A 86 14.19 -23.05 18.51
N VAL A 87 15.45 -22.77 18.16
CA VAL A 87 16.05 -23.16 16.88
C VAL A 87 16.05 -24.68 16.69
N GLY A 88 16.31 -25.46 17.75
CA GLY A 88 16.16 -26.92 17.72
C GLY A 88 14.79 -27.34 17.22
N VAL A 89 13.73 -26.77 17.78
CA VAL A 89 12.34 -27.06 17.37
C VAL A 89 12.08 -26.65 15.91
N ILE A 90 12.59 -25.50 15.46
CA ILE A 90 12.44 -25.06 14.06
C ILE A 90 13.15 -26.03 13.10
N ASN A 91 14.32 -26.55 13.48
CA ASN A 91 15.03 -27.56 12.69
C ASN A 91 14.24 -28.87 12.62
N ASP A 92 13.65 -29.32 13.73
CA ASP A 92 12.81 -30.53 13.74
C ASP A 92 11.60 -30.39 12.82
N ILE A 93 10.93 -29.22 12.85
CA ILE A 93 9.83 -28.89 11.93
C ILE A 93 10.32 -28.89 10.48
N TYR A 94 11.49 -28.29 10.21
CA TYR A 94 12.09 -28.28 8.87
C TYR A 94 12.30 -29.69 8.35
N TYR A 95 12.99 -30.55 9.12
CA TYR A 95 13.32 -31.91 8.70
C TYR A 95 12.08 -32.78 8.55
N THR A 96 11.09 -32.65 9.45
CA THR A 96 9.83 -33.41 9.36
C THR A 96 9.01 -32.98 8.14
N SER A 97 8.94 -31.67 7.87
CA SER A 97 8.18 -31.14 6.72
C SER A 97 8.86 -31.45 5.38
N LYS A 98 10.20 -31.53 5.36
CA LYS A 98 10.97 -31.85 4.15
C LYS A 98 10.67 -33.23 3.56
N LEU A 99 10.16 -34.15 4.38
CA LEU A 99 9.78 -35.50 3.94
C LEU A 99 8.50 -35.51 3.09
N GLN A 100 7.77 -34.40 3.02
CA GLN A 100 6.57 -34.29 2.17
C GLN A 100 6.99 -34.03 0.72
N HIS A 101 6.75 -35.00 -0.14
CA HIS A 101 7.05 -34.92 -1.58
C HIS A 101 5.81 -34.65 -2.45
N ASP A 102 4.67 -34.38 -1.82
CA ASP A 102 3.42 -34.06 -2.50
C ASP A 102 3.44 -32.67 -3.15
N GLY A 103 2.54 -32.47 -4.12
CA GLY A 103 2.37 -31.19 -4.82
C GLY A 103 2.92 -31.22 -6.25
N GLN A 104 2.72 -30.12 -6.98
CA GLN A 104 3.23 -29.97 -8.34
C GLN A 104 3.83 -28.58 -8.50
N VAL A 105 5.04 -28.53 -9.07
CA VAL A 105 5.68 -27.27 -9.44
C VAL A 105 4.76 -26.49 -10.38
N ALA A 106 4.60 -25.19 -10.14
CA ALA A 106 3.76 -24.31 -10.95
C ALA A 106 4.21 -24.30 -12.42
N LYS A 107 3.36 -24.75 -13.34
CA LYS A 107 3.68 -24.89 -14.77
C LYS A 107 3.20 -23.75 -15.67
N TYR A 108 2.34 -22.87 -15.16
CA TYR A 108 1.70 -21.83 -15.97
C TYR A 108 2.66 -20.68 -16.36
N ILE A 109 3.78 -20.53 -15.65
CA ILE A 109 4.89 -19.63 -16.03
C ILE A 109 6.11 -20.50 -16.35
N PRO A 110 6.65 -20.48 -17.60
CA PRO A 110 7.77 -21.33 -18.02
C PRO A 110 9.07 -21.17 -17.21
N HIS A 111 9.21 -20.08 -16.47
CA HIS A 111 10.38 -19.84 -15.61
C HIS A 111 10.25 -20.45 -14.21
N LEU A 112 9.03 -20.76 -13.76
CA LEU A 112 8.80 -21.43 -12.47
C LEU A 112 9.07 -22.93 -12.56
N THR A 113 8.91 -23.53 -13.74
CA THR A 113 9.22 -24.95 -13.99
C THR A 113 10.71 -25.28 -13.91
N LYS A 114 11.59 -24.26 -13.94
CA LYS A 114 13.05 -24.42 -13.82
C LYS A 114 13.51 -24.74 -12.39
N PHE A 115 12.65 -24.54 -11.39
CA PHE A 115 13.01 -24.83 -10.00
C PHE A 115 12.85 -26.32 -9.70
N SER A 116 13.84 -26.88 -8.99
CA SER A 116 13.76 -28.25 -8.50
C SER A 116 12.65 -28.36 -7.45
N PRO A 117 11.82 -29.43 -7.48
CA PRO A 117 10.84 -29.71 -6.43
C PRO A 117 11.48 -29.98 -5.07
N ASP A 118 12.78 -30.30 -5.03
CA ASP A 118 13.50 -30.63 -3.79
C ASP A 118 14.02 -29.41 -3.03
N LEU A 119 13.84 -28.20 -3.58
CA LEU A 119 14.24 -26.95 -2.93
C LEU A 119 13.34 -26.68 -1.72
N TRP A 120 13.94 -26.65 -0.54
CA TRP A 120 13.22 -26.43 0.71
C TRP A 120 14.03 -25.58 1.67
N GLY A 121 13.50 -24.42 2.05
CA GLY A 121 14.17 -23.45 2.93
C GLY A 121 13.22 -22.79 3.92
N VAL A 122 13.67 -22.64 5.15
CA VAL A 122 12.96 -21.94 6.23
C VAL A 122 13.87 -20.87 6.81
N SER A 123 13.39 -19.63 6.89
CA SER A 123 14.10 -18.52 7.51
C SER A 123 13.21 -17.81 8.52
N LEU A 124 13.80 -17.43 9.65
CA LEU A 124 13.17 -16.75 10.77
C LEU A 124 13.90 -15.43 11.05
N CYS A 125 13.14 -14.39 11.34
CA CYS A 125 13.62 -13.15 11.93
C CYS A 125 12.62 -12.67 12.98
N THR A 126 13.04 -12.50 14.22
CA THR A 126 12.20 -11.95 15.29
C THR A 126 12.18 -10.42 15.22
N VAL A 127 11.25 -9.79 15.95
CA VAL A 127 11.18 -8.33 16.10
C VAL A 127 12.42 -7.73 16.76
N ASP A 128 13.13 -8.50 17.58
CA ASP A 128 14.40 -8.10 18.20
C ASP A 128 15.61 -8.29 17.27
N GLY A 129 15.41 -8.89 16.11
CA GLY A 129 16.45 -9.17 15.11
C GLY A 129 17.22 -10.48 15.34
N GLN A 130 16.67 -11.40 16.15
CA GLN A 130 17.20 -12.76 16.24
C GLN A 130 16.87 -13.52 14.96
N ARG A 131 17.83 -14.26 14.41
CA ARG A 131 17.72 -14.87 13.07
C ARG A 131 18.22 -16.30 13.06
N HIS A 132 17.47 -17.14 12.36
CA HIS A 132 17.86 -18.52 12.06
C HIS A 132 17.40 -18.90 10.66
N SER A 133 18.15 -19.77 9.99
CA SER A 133 17.88 -20.20 8.62
C SER A 133 18.35 -21.64 8.43
N VAL A 134 17.53 -22.47 7.78
CA VAL A 134 17.84 -23.88 7.50
C VAL A 134 17.36 -24.25 6.10
N GLY A 135 18.16 -25.02 5.36
CA GLY A 135 17.89 -25.38 3.97
C GLY A 135 18.26 -24.31 2.94
N ASP A 136 17.57 -24.30 1.81
CA ASP A 136 17.90 -23.54 0.59
C ASP A 136 17.52 -22.03 0.67
N THR A 137 17.77 -21.40 1.81
CA THR A 137 17.30 -20.04 2.14
C THR A 137 17.96 -18.90 1.36
N LYS A 138 19.07 -19.19 0.69
CA LYS A 138 19.82 -18.20 -0.11
C LYS A 138 19.49 -18.28 -1.60
N VAL A 139 18.63 -19.22 -2.00
CA VAL A 139 18.19 -19.35 -3.40
C VAL A 139 17.14 -18.26 -3.68
N PRO A 140 17.38 -17.33 -4.61
CA PRO A 140 16.41 -16.29 -4.91
C PRO A 140 15.21 -16.86 -5.68
N PHE A 141 14.01 -16.41 -5.31
CA PHE A 141 12.77 -16.73 -6.01
C PHE A 141 11.85 -15.49 -6.07
N CYS A 142 10.84 -15.53 -6.94
CA CYS A 142 9.92 -14.42 -7.10
C CYS A 142 8.89 -14.39 -5.97
N LEU A 143 8.62 -13.21 -5.40
CA LEU A 143 7.62 -13.06 -4.34
C LEU A 143 6.20 -13.40 -4.80
N GLN A 144 5.88 -13.25 -6.09
CA GLN A 144 4.54 -13.53 -6.62
C GLN A 144 3.46 -12.78 -5.81
N SER A 145 2.34 -13.43 -5.51
CA SER A 145 1.24 -12.84 -4.72
C SER A 145 1.62 -12.42 -3.30
N CYS A 146 2.79 -12.84 -2.78
CA CYS A 146 3.27 -12.40 -1.46
C CYS A 146 3.65 -10.92 -1.43
N VAL A 147 3.73 -10.24 -2.58
CA VAL A 147 3.99 -8.79 -2.65
C VAL A 147 2.74 -7.95 -2.33
N LYS A 148 1.53 -8.48 -2.52
CA LYS A 148 0.28 -7.71 -2.38
C LYS A 148 0.09 -7.07 -1.00
N PRO A 149 0.39 -7.74 0.13
CA PRO A 149 0.33 -7.09 1.45
C PRO A 149 1.31 -5.93 1.59
N LEU A 150 2.50 -6.02 0.98
CA LEU A 150 3.50 -4.96 1.01
C LEU A 150 3.04 -3.76 0.20
N GLU A 151 2.51 -3.99 -1.01
CA GLU A 151 1.92 -2.93 -1.85
C GLU A 151 0.78 -2.21 -1.12
N TYR A 152 -0.11 -2.97 -0.49
CA TYR A 152 -1.21 -2.41 0.31
C TYR A 152 -0.71 -1.59 1.49
N ALA A 153 0.28 -2.09 2.25
CA ALA A 153 0.86 -1.35 3.37
C ALA A 153 1.49 -0.02 2.93
N ILE A 154 2.20 -0.01 1.80
CA ILE A 154 2.76 1.20 1.20
C ILE A 154 1.65 2.17 0.81
N ALA A 155 0.62 1.70 0.12
CA ALA A 155 -0.49 2.55 -0.30
C ALA A 155 -1.24 3.18 0.88
N VAL A 156 -1.49 2.40 1.95
CA VAL A 156 -2.10 2.91 3.19
C VAL A 156 -1.18 3.90 3.90
N HIS A 157 0.12 3.63 3.94
CA HIS A 157 1.09 4.56 4.54
C HIS A 157 1.11 5.91 3.82
N GLU A 158 1.04 5.92 2.48
CA GLU A 158 1.10 7.17 1.70
C GLU A 158 -0.22 7.95 1.65
N HIS A 159 -1.36 7.25 1.69
CA HIS A 159 -2.65 7.84 1.35
C HIS A 159 -3.72 7.70 2.43
N GLY A 160 -3.44 6.94 3.48
CA GLY A 160 -4.38 6.66 4.56
C GLY A 160 -5.40 5.57 4.19
N THR A 161 -5.88 4.89 5.23
CA THR A 161 -6.81 3.76 5.12
C THR A 161 -8.13 4.15 4.43
N GLU A 162 -8.69 5.32 4.74
CA GLU A 162 -9.96 5.79 4.17
C GLU A 162 -9.88 5.92 2.65
N ARG A 163 -8.84 6.59 2.16
CA ARG A 163 -8.65 6.82 0.73
C ARG A 163 -8.46 5.53 -0.03
N ILE A 164 -7.67 4.59 0.50
CA ILE A 164 -7.44 3.30 -0.17
C ILE A 164 -8.74 2.49 -0.24
N HIS A 165 -9.52 2.46 0.84
CA HIS A 165 -10.74 1.66 0.90
C HIS A 165 -11.97 2.27 0.23
N HIS A 166 -11.85 3.49 -0.27
CA HIS A 166 -12.78 4.01 -1.27
C HIS A 166 -12.72 3.21 -2.58
N TYR A 167 -11.57 2.60 -2.91
CA TYR A 167 -11.37 1.89 -4.20
C TYR A 167 -11.36 0.37 -4.07
N VAL A 168 -11.08 -0.16 -2.89
CA VAL A 168 -10.96 -1.60 -2.63
C VAL A 168 -11.65 -1.94 -1.31
N GLY A 169 -12.45 -3.00 -1.29
CA GLY A 169 -13.12 -3.48 -0.09
C GLY A 169 -12.16 -4.00 0.98
N LYS A 170 -12.72 -4.40 2.12
CA LYS A 170 -12.00 -4.97 3.28
C LYS A 170 -12.30 -6.45 3.49
N GLU A 171 -13.33 -6.96 2.82
CA GLU A 171 -13.94 -8.23 3.17
C GLU A 171 -13.43 -9.39 2.30
N PRO A 172 -13.43 -10.61 2.84
CA PRO A 172 -13.19 -11.79 2.01
C PRO A 172 -14.31 -11.92 0.98
N SER A 173 -13.96 -12.33 -0.24
CA SER A 173 -14.93 -12.47 -1.33
C SER A 173 -15.93 -13.62 -1.14
N GLY A 174 -15.67 -14.58 -0.25
CA GLY A 174 -16.44 -15.82 -0.11
C GLY A 174 -16.34 -16.79 -1.31
N PHE A 175 -15.83 -16.33 -2.45
CA PHE A 175 -15.59 -17.11 -3.65
C PHE A 175 -14.15 -17.64 -3.71
N LYS A 176 -13.94 -18.77 -4.40
CA LYS A 176 -12.60 -19.27 -4.74
C LYS A 176 -11.80 -18.15 -5.44
N PHE A 177 -10.48 -18.08 -5.19
CA PHE A 177 -9.51 -17.09 -5.72
C PHE A 177 -9.59 -16.86 -7.25
N ASN A 178 -10.23 -17.76 -7.99
CA ASN A 178 -10.32 -17.74 -9.44
C ASN A 178 -11.58 -17.08 -10.04
N LYS A 179 -12.56 -16.64 -9.22
CA LYS A 179 -13.74 -15.95 -9.75
C LYS A 179 -13.49 -14.46 -9.88
N LEU A 180 -13.82 -13.90 -11.03
CA LEU A 180 -13.80 -12.46 -11.26
C LEU A 180 -15.10 -11.90 -10.68
N SER A 181 -15.03 -11.32 -9.47
CA SER A 181 -16.17 -10.72 -8.79
C SER A 181 -15.75 -9.38 -8.18
N LEU A 182 -16.64 -8.41 -8.32
CA LEU A 182 -16.64 -7.17 -7.55
C LEU A 182 -17.71 -7.31 -6.47
N ASP A 183 -17.60 -6.49 -5.42
CA ASP A 183 -18.67 -6.33 -4.45
C ASP A 183 -19.86 -5.55 -5.03
N GLU A 184 -20.90 -5.37 -4.22
CA GLU A 184 -22.13 -4.65 -4.57
C GLU A 184 -21.88 -3.18 -4.93
N GLU A 185 -20.74 -2.62 -4.48
CA GLU A 185 -20.30 -1.25 -4.73
C GLU A 185 -19.34 -1.16 -5.94
N ASN A 186 -19.23 -2.24 -6.74
CA ASN A 186 -18.31 -2.35 -7.88
C ASN A 186 -16.82 -2.22 -7.52
N LYS A 187 -16.41 -2.51 -6.29
CA LYS A 187 -15.00 -2.54 -5.88
C LYS A 187 -14.47 -3.98 -5.85
N PRO A 188 -13.15 -4.19 -6.03
CA PRO A 188 -12.56 -5.47 -5.70
C PRO A 188 -12.72 -5.74 -4.20
N HIS A 189 -13.07 -6.98 -3.83
CA HIS A 189 -13.38 -7.33 -2.44
C HIS A 189 -12.29 -6.99 -1.42
N ASN A 190 -11.02 -7.20 -1.77
CA ASN A 190 -9.89 -6.88 -0.89
C ASN A 190 -8.56 -6.74 -1.67
N PRO A 191 -7.51 -6.17 -1.06
CA PRO A 191 -6.20 -6.02 -1.69
C PRO A 191 -5.47 -7.34 -2.01
N MET A 192 -5.89 -8.47 -1.44
CA MET A 192 -5.20 -9.75 -1.58
C MET A 192 -5.58 -10.51 -2.86
N VAL A 193 -6.70 -10.16 -3.49
CA VAL A 193 -7.07 -10.67 -4.81
C VAL A 193 -6.38 -9.87 -5.92
N ASN A 194 -6.19 -10.47 -7.10
CA ASN A 194 -5.50 -9.82 -8.23
C ASN A 194 -6.14 -8.49 -8.64
N ALA A 195 -7.48 -8.41 -8.65
CA ALA A 195 -8.19 -7.16 -8.97
C ALA A 195 -7.89 -6.05 -7.95
N GLY A 196 -7.85 -6.38 -6.66
CA GLY A 196 -7.49 -5.44 -5.60
C GLY A 196 -6.05 -4.96 -5.74
N ALA A 197 -5.10 -5.87 -5.95
CA ALA A 197 -3.70 -5.53 -6.17
C ALA A 197 -3.49 -4.60 -7.39
N ILE A 198 -4.22 -4.83 -8.49
CA ILE A 198 -4.18 -3.95 -9.66
C ILE A 198 -4.68 -2.54 -9.31
N VAL A 199 -5.77 -2.43 -8.55
CA VAL A 199 -6.27 -1.14 -8.07
C VAL A 199 -5.25 -0.48 -7.15
N ILE A 200 -4.71 -1.17 -6.13
CA ILE A 200 -3.69 -0.64 -5.22
C ILE A 200 -2.46 -0.13 -5.97
N SER A 201 -1.94 -0.90 -6.93
CA SER A 201 -0.79 -0.52 -7.76
C SER A 201 -1.04 0.78 -8.54
N SER A 202 -2.29 1.04 -8.95
CA SER A 202 -2.66 2.28 -9.63
C SER A 202 -2.62 3.52 -8.71
N LEU A 203 -2.82 3.31 -7.40
CA LEU A 203 -2.89 4.36 -6.39
C LEU A 203 -1.51 4.83 -5.92
N ILE A 204 -0.48 3.97 -6.02
CA ILE A 204 0.88 4.31 -5.57
C ILE A 204 1.53 5.26 -6.59
N LYS A 205 1.99 6.43 -6.12
CA LYS A 205 2.64 7.49 -6.93
C LYS A 205 1.93 7.76 -8.29
N PRO A 206 0.67 8.21 -8.32
CA PRO A 206 -0.13 8.22 -9.56
C PRO A 206 0.39 9.15 -10.66
N GLY A 207 1.20 10.16 -10.31
CA GLY A 207 1.75 11.17 -11.22
C GLY A 207 3.13 10.87 -11.82
N VAL A 208 3.83 9.83 -11.36
CA VAL A 208 5.17 9.50 -11.85
C VAL A 208 5.12 8.44 -12.94
N ASN A 209 6.15 8.39 -13.79
CA ASN A 209 6.20 7.42 -14.88
C ASN A 209 6.48 6.00 -14.34
N LYS A 210 6.30 4.97 -15.18
CA LYS A 210 6.45 3.57 -14.73
C LYS A 210 7.86 3.22 -14.24
N ALA A 211 8.91 3.84 -14.78
CA ALA A 211 10.29 3.60 -14.36
C ALA A 211 10.55 4.21 -12.98
N GLU A 212 10.11 5.45 -12.76
CA GLU A 212 10.20 6.12 -11.45
C GLU A 212 9.39 5.38 -10.37
N LYS A 213 8.18 4.88 -10.72
CA LYS A 213 7.42 4.00 -9.82
C LYS A 213 8.20 2.74 -9.46
N PHE A 214 8.94 2.18 -10.41
CA PHE A 214 9.68 0.94 -10.21
C PHE A 214 10.89 1.16 -9.30
N ASP A 215 11.67 2.21 -9.54
CA ASP A 215 12.82 2.60 -8.71
C ASP A 215 12.40 2.85 -7.26
N TYR A 216 11.20 3.43 -7.06
CA TYR A 216 10.63 3.64 -5.74
C TYR A 216 10.48 2.33 -4.92
N PHE A 217 10.14 1.21 -5.56
CA PHE A 217 10.05 -0.08 -4.88
C PHE A 217 11.40 -0.82 -4.76
N ASN A 218 12.44 -0.39 -5.49
CA ASN A 218 13.79 -0.95 -5.47
C ASN A 218 13.83 -2.49 -5.66
N PHE A 219 12.98 -3.04 -6.52
CA PHE A 219 12.95 -4.48 -6.82
C PHE A 219 13.86 -4.83 -8.01
N HIS A 220 14.68 -5.87 -7.89
CA HIS A 220 15.34 -6.49 -9.04
C HIS A 220 14.41 -7.49 -9.72
N PHE A 221 13.99 -7.22 -10.97
CA PHE A 221 13.16 -8.14 -11.75
C PHE A 221 13.92 -8.76 -12.93
N THR A 222 14.11 -10.08 -12.89
CA THR A 222 14.59 -10.86 -14.04
C THR A 222 13.44 -11.59 -14.77
N ARG A 223 12.19 -11.52 -14.26
CA ARG A 223 11.06 -12.39 -14.69
C ARG A 223 9.78 -11.68 -15.14
N PHE A 224 9.77 -10.35 -15.20
CA PHE A 224 8.58 -9.55 -15.56
C PHE A 224 7.99 -9.90 -16.93
N GLN A 225 8.84 -10.15 -17.94
CA GLN A 225 8.36 -10.40 -19.31
C GLN A 225 7.57 -11.70 -19.44
N SER A 226 8.00 -12.79 -18.78
CA SER A 226 7.27 -14.06 -18.86
C SER A 226 5.92 -14.05 -18.14
N GLU A 227 5.77 -13.24 -17.08
CA GLU A 227 4.47 -13.04 -16.42
C GLU A 227 3.54 -12.16 -17.26
N LYS A 228 4.11 -11.19 -17.98
CA LYS A 228 3.35 -10.33 -18.89
C LYS A 228 2.79 -11.12 -20.07
N GLU A 229 3.58 -12.02 -20.66
CA GLU A 229 3.18 -12.86 -21.81
C GLU A 229 2.07 -13.86 -21.47
N THR A 230 1.98 -14.31 -20.22
CA THR A 230 0.98 -15.28 -19.75
C THR A 230 -0.13 -14.63 -18.91
N GLY A 231 -0.19 -13.30 -18.93
CA GLY A 231 -1.01 -12.47 -18.03
C GLY A 231 -2.43 -12.19 -18.51
N ASP A 232 -2.98 -12.94 -19.47
CA ASP A 232 -4.29 -12.65 -20.12
C ASP A 232 -5.42 -12.35 -19.14
N ARG A 233 -5.48 -13.11 -18.04
CA ARG A 233 -6.48 -12.89 -16.98
C ARG A 233 -6.32 -11.52 -16.32
N ASN A 234 -5.10 -11.08 -16.05
CA ASN A 234 -4.85 -9.76 -15.47
C ASN A 234 -5.18 -8.65 -16.47
N TYR A 235 -4.97 -8.86 -17.77
CA TYR A 235 -5.46 -7.96 -18.81
C TYR A 235 -6.99 -7.86 -18.80
N ALA A 236 -7.70 -8.99 -18.78
CA ALA A 236 -9.16 -9.02 -18.71
C ALA A 236 -9.69 -8.29 -17.46
N ILE A 237 -9.07 -8.53 -16.29
CA ILE A 237 -9.40 -7.81 -15.05
C ILE A 237 -9.16 -6.30 -15.24
N GLY A 238 -8.03 -5.90 -15.84
CA GLY A 238 -7.72 -4.49 -16.08
C GLY A 238 -8.75 -3.80 -16.99
N TYR A 239 -9.18 -4.45 -18.06
CA TYR A 239 -10.24 -3.93 -18.94
C TYR A 239 -11.59 -3.86 -18.23
N TYR A 240 -11.95 -4.89 -17.46
CA TYR A 240 -13.20 -4.91 -16.69
C TYR A 240 -13.24 -3.80 -15.62
N LEU A 241 -12.14 -3.59 -14.89
CA LEU A 241 -12.02 -2.49 -13.91
C LEU A 241 -12.06 -1.12 -14.59
N LYS A 242 -11.56 -1.01 -15.82
CA LYS A 242 -11.63 0.21 -16.62
C LYS A 242 -13.06 0.52 -17.06
N GLU A 243 -13.80 -0.49 -17.52
CA GLU A 243 -15.22 -0.36 -17.88
C GLU A 243 -16.07 0.08 -16.67
N LYS A 244 -15.83 -0.54 -15.51
CA LYS A 244 -16.50 -0.19 -14.25
C LYS A 244 -15.99 1.09 -13.59
N LYS A 245 -15.12 1.85 -14.27
CA LYS A 245 -14.51 3.13 -13.83
C LYS A 245 -13.77 3.10 -12.48
N VAL A 246 -13.43 1.91 -11.94
CA VAL A 246 -12.78 1.73 -10.64
C VAL A 246 -11.41 2.42 -10.57
N CYS A 247 -10.61 2.29 -11.64
CA CYS A 247 -9.26 2.86 -11.70
C CYS A 247 -9.18 4.25 -12.36
N THR A 248 -10.20 4.64 -13.13
CA THR A 248 -10.17 5.91 -13.88
C THR A 248 -10.67 7.08 -13.06
N LEU A 249 -11.51 6.85 -12.04
CA LEU A 249 -12.05 7.91 -11.19
C LEU A 249 -10.94 8.76 -10.54
N ASN A 250 -9.84 8.18 -10.07
CA ASN A 250 -8.86 8.93 -9.27
C ASN A 250 -8.04 9.95 -10.06
N LYS A 251 -7.52 9.60 -11.25
CA LYS A 251 -6.80 10.57 -12.10
C LYS A 251 -7.76 11.60 -12.67
N SER A 252 -8.95 11.16 -13.05
CA SER A 252 -9.90 12.01 -13.72
C SER A 252 -10.53 13.00 -12.72
N VAL A 253 -10.94 12.54 -11.52
CA VAL A 253 -11.44 13.40 -10.44
C VAL A 253 -10.37 14.38 -9.97
N VAL A 254 -9.14 13.94 -9.71
CA VAL A 254 -8.07 14.86 -9.30
C VAL A 254 -7.79 15.90 -10.39
N ASN A 255 -7.72 15.51 -11.66
CA ASN A 255 -7.52 16.46 -12.76
C ASN A 255 -8.71 17.41 -12.94
N LEU A 256 -9.93 16.92 -12.73
CA LEU A 256 -11.17 17.71 -12.79
C LEU A 256 -11.21 18.74 -11.66
N MET A 257 -10.89 18.33 -10.43
CA MET A 257 -10.81 19.22 -9.27
C MET A 257 -9.67 20.22 -9.40
N PHE A 258 -8.51 19.80 -9.91
CA PHE A 258 -7.39 20.70 -10.15
C PHE A 258 -7.72 21.75 -11.20
N ALA A 259 -8.39 21.37 -12.29
CA ALA A 259 -8.84 22.32 -13.31
C ALA A 259 -9.87 23.32 -12.76
N ALA A 260 -10.75 22.89 -11.85
CA ALA A 260 -11.67 23.77 -11.15
C ALA A 260 -10.97 24.71 -10.17
N HIS A 261 -9.96 24.22 -9.44
CA HIS A 261 -9.13 25.01 -8.53
C HIS A 261 -8.23 26.02 -9.26
N SER A 262 -7.72 25.69 -10.45
CA SER A 262 -6.81 26.58 -11.20
C SER A 262 -7.54 27.51 -12.17
N GLY A 263 -8.87 27.46 -12.24
CA GLY A 263 -9.66 28.26 -13.18
C GLY A 263 -9.54 27.84 -14.65
N ASP A 264 -9.05 26.63 -14.95
CA ASP A 264 -8.81 26.18 -16.33
C ASP A 264 -10.09 25.67 -17.00
N VAL A 265 -10.91 26.62 -17.46
CA VAL A 265 -12.15 26.34 -18.22
C VAL A 265 -11.87 25.52 -19.50
N SER A 266 -10.68 25.66 -20.10
CA SER A 266 -10.33 24.92 -21.33
C SER A 266 -10.09 23.45 -21.06
N ALA A 267 -9.49 23.09 -19.92
CA ALA A 267 -9.43 21.71 -19.44
C ALA A 267 -10.84 21.17 -19.12
N LEU A 268 -11.66 21.94 -18.40
CA LEU A 268 -13.03 21.53 -18.05
C LEU A 268 -13.92 21.30 -19.29
N ARG A 269 -13.80 22.14 -20.32
CA ARG A 269 -14.49 21.94 -21.62
C ARG A 269 -14.05 20.64 -22.30
N ARG A 270 -12.75 20.34 -22.30
CA ARG A 270 -12.22 19.07 -22.84
C ARG A 270 -12.73 17.86 -22.06
N PHE A 271 -12.87 17.97 -20.74
CA PHE A 271 -13.45 16.93 -19.91
C PHE A 271 -14.95 16.75 -20.17
N ALA A 272 -15.74 17.82 -20.26
CA ALA A 272 -17.16 17.72 -20.61
C ALA A 272 -17.38 17.09 -22.00
N LEU A 273 -16.56 17.47 -22.99
CA LEU A 273 -16.62 16.89 -24.35
C LEU A 273 -16.25 15.40 -24.39
N SER A 274 -15.44 14.91 -23.44
CA SER A 274 -15.10 13.49 -23.35
C SER A 274 -16.16 12.65 -22.62
N SER A 275 -17.37 13.20 -22.43
CA SER A 275 -18.48 12.58 -21.68
C SER A 275 -18.11 12.25 -20.22
N MET A 276 -17.27 13.09 -19.64
CA MET A 276 -16.90 13.00 -18.23
C MET A 276 -18.04 13.51 -17.35
N GLU A 277 -18.32 12.79 -16.27
CA GLU A 277 -19.30 13.20 -15.27
C GLU A 277 -18.73 14.36 -14.44
N MET A 278 -19.41 15.49 -14.45
CA MET A 278 -18.94 16.74 -13.81
C MET A 278 -19.37 16.85 -12.34
N GLU A 279 -20.16 15.89 -11.85
CA GLU A 279 -20.64 15.81 -10.46
C GLU A 279 -19.78 14.91 -9.57
N LEU A 280 -18.66 14.40 -10.09
CA LEU A 280 -17.77 13.53 -9.32
C LEU A 280 -17.27 14.25 -8.07
N LYS A 281 -17.16 13.52 -6.96
CA LYS A 281 -16.77 14.07 -5.66
C LYS A 281 -15.32 13.73 -5.30
N ASP A 282 -14.63 14.65 -4.65
CA ASP A 282 -13.30 14.41 -4.09
C ASP A 282 -13.37 13.69 -2.72
N TYR A 283 -12.23 13.57 -2.04
CA TYR A 283 -12.14 12.90 -0.75
C TYR A 283 -12.93 13.62 0.37
N ASP A 284 -13.22 14.91 0.22
CA ASP A 284 -14.04 15.71 1.14
C ASP A 284 -15.51 15.75 0.72
N SER A 285 -15.92 14.88 -0.21
CA SER A 285 -17.26 14.88 -0.81
C SER A 285 -17.61 16.16 -1.57
N ARG A 286 -16.62 16.96 -1.94
CA ARG A 286 -16.80 18.21 -2.69
C ARG A 286 -16.87 17.92 -4.18
N THR A 287 -17.79 18.58 -4.88
CA THR A 287 -17.86 18.59 -6.35
C THR A 287 -16.92 19.68 -6.91
N PRO A 288 -16.63 19.69 -8.23
CA PRO A 288 -15.85 20.76 -8.83
C PRO A 288 -16.49 22.15 -8.62
N LEU A 289 -17.81 22.20 -8.42
CA LEU A 289 -18.54 23.43 -8.12
C LEU A 289 -18.20 23.99 -6.74
N HIS A 290 -18.02 23.14 -5.72
CA HIS A 290 -17.54 23.57 -4.39
C HIS A 290 -16.16 24.20 -4.49
N ILE A 291 -15.24 23.55 -5.21
CA ILE A 291 -13.87 24.03 -5.39
C ILE A 291 -13.85 25.37 -6.13
N ALA A 292 -14.57 25.47 -7.24
CA ALA A 292 -14.64 26.72 -8.02
C ALA A 292 -15.30 27.87 -7.23
N ALA A 293 -16.26 27.55 -6.38
CA ALA A 293 -16.94 28.51 -5.52
C ALA A 293 -16.04 29.02 -4.39
N ALA A 294 -15.26 28.12 -3.78
CA ALA A 294 -14.28 28.46 -2.75
C ALA A 294 -13.11 29.31 -3.27
N GLU A 295 -12.68 29.13 -4.52
CA GLU A 295 -11.60 29.91 -5.15
C GLU A 295 -12.10 31.19 -5.86
N GLY A 296 -13.42 31.38 -5.99
CA GLY A 296 -14.00 32.56 -6.62
C GLY A 296 -13.88 32.58 -8.15
N HIS A 297 -13.72 31.43 -8.81
CA HIS A 297 -13.54 31.36 -10.26
C HIS A 297 -14.87 31.43 -11.03
N MET A 298 -15.33 32.65 -11.29
CA MET A 298 -16.60 32.94 -11.96
C MET A 298 -16.81 32.18 -13.27
N ASP A 299 -15.82 32.15 -14.16
CA ASP A 299 -15.94 31.50 -15.48
C ASP A 299 -16.14 29.98 -15.36
N VAL A 300 -15.54 29.37 -14.34
CA VAL A 300 -15.71 27.94 -14.05
C VAL A 300 -17.09 27.68 -13.45
N VAL A 301 -17.54 28.53 -12.52
CA VAL A 301 -18.88 28.42 -11.91
C VAL A 301 -19.97 28.55 -12.98
N LEU A 302 -19.85 29.50 -13.89
CA LEU A 302 -20.77 29.66 -15.03
C LEU A 302 -20.74 28.45 -15.96
N PHE A 303 -19.55 27.91 -16.25
CA PHE A 303 -19.44 26.71 -17.08
C PHE A 303 -20.09 25.48 -16.44
N LEU A 304 -19.86 25.25 -15.14
CA LEU A 304 -20.41 24.10 -14.41
C LEU A 304 -21.93 24.22 -14.20
N SER A 305 -22.44 25.43 -13.92
CA SER A 305 -23.88 25.68 -13.71
C SER A 305 -24.66 25.70 -15.03
N GLN A 306 -24.24 26.50 -16.01
CA GLN A 306 -25.01 26.73 -17.24
C GLN A 306 -24.79 25.66 -18.31
N SER A 307 -23.54 25.19 -18.47
CA SER A 307 -23.21 24.21 -19.53
C SER A 307 -23.32 22.76 -19.04
N CYS A 308 -22.86 22.47 -17.81
CA CYS A 308 -22.82 21.10 -17.28
C CYS A 308 -24.01 20.74 -16.39
N LYS A 309 -24.79 21.74 -15.93
CA LYS A 309 -25.96 21.59 -15.06
C LYS A 309 -25.69 20.79 -13.78
N VAL A 310 -24.54 21.02 -13.14
CA VAL A 310 -24.16 20.36 -11.88
C VAL A 310 -25.11 20.76 -10.76
N ASN A 311 -25.60 19.79 -9.98
CA ASN A 311 -26.51 20.04 -8.86
C ASN A 311 -25.89 20.98 -7.80
N PRO A 312 -26.51 22.15 -7.51
CA PRO A 312 -25.98 23.11 -6.55
C PRO A 312 -26.28 22.75 -5.09
N PHE A 313 -27.13 21.77 -4.81
CA PHE A 313 -27.54 21.39 -3.44
C PHE A 313 -26.74 20.22 -2.85
N VAL A 314 -25.69 19.79 -3.56
CA VAL A 314 -24.82 18.71 -3.07
C VAL A 314 -24.09 19.21 -1.84
N LYS A 315 -24.15 18.43 -0.75
CA LYS A 315 -23.41 18.71 0.48
C LYS A 315 -22.05 18.02 0.50
N ASP A 316 -21.06 18.72 1.02
CA ASP A 316 -19.74 18.19 1.32
C ASP A 316 -19.69 17.46 2.69
N ARG A 317 -18.48 17.07 3.12
CA ARG A 317 -18.24 16.40 4.41
C ARG A 317 -18.62 17.24 5.64
N TRP A 318 -18.62 18.57 5.53
CA TRP A 318 -18.95 19.50 6.61
C TRP A 318 -20.43 19.93 6.57
N GLY A 319 -21.18 19.49 5.57
CA GLY A 319 -22.59 19.81 5.39
C GLY A 319 -22.84 21.09 4.61
N ASN A 320 -21.78 21.70 4.07
CA ASN A 320 -21.84 22.93 3.28
C ASN A 320 -22.24 22.61 1.84
N ILE A 321 -22.99 23.53 1.22
CA ILE A 321 -23.20 23.56 -0.23
C ILE A 321 -22.19 24.51 -0.90
N PRO A 322 -21.98 24.47 -2.23
CA PRO A 322 -21.04 25.36 -2.92
C PRO A 322 -21.24 26.85 -2.62
N ARG A 323 -22.47 27.29 -2.38
CA ARG A 323 -22.78 28.67 -2.00
C ARG A 323 -22.27 29.03 -0.60
N ASP A 324 -22.34 28.10 0.34
CA ASP A 324 -21.81 28.29 1.70
C ASP A 324 -20.28 28.43 1.64
N ASP A 325 -19.61 27.64 0.79
CA ASP A 325 -18.18 27.78 0.54
C ASP A 325 -17.84 29.16 -0.04
N ALA A 326 -18.56 29.63 -1.07
CA ALA A 326 -18.35 30.97 -1.63
C ALA A 326 -18.57 32.08 -0.58
N MET A 327 -19.56 31.94 0.31
CA MET A 327 -19.79 32.87 1.42
C MET A 327 -18.65 32.83 2.44
N GLN A 328 -18.18 31.64 2.81
CA GLN A 328 -17.09 31.46 3.77
C GLN A 328 -15.79 32.11 3.31
N PHE A 329 -15.49 32.05 2.01
CA PHE A 329 -14.29 32.66 1.42
C PHE A 329 -14.50 34.11 0.93
N GLY A 330 -15.71 34.68 1.05
CA GLY A 330 -15.99 36.09 0.78
C GLY A 330 -16.18 36.45 -0.70
N HIS A 331 -16.62 35.52 -1.54
CA HIS A 331 -16.82 35.73 -2.97
C HIS A 331 -18.26 36.13 -3.32
N GLU A 332 -18.64 37.37 -2.99
CA GLU A 332 -20.01 37.88 -3.13
C GLU A 332 -20.60 37.77 -4.56
N ASP A 333 -19.76 37.95 -5.59
CA ASP A 333 -20.21 37.86 -6.98
C ASP A 333 -20.61 36.42 -7.35
N VAL A 334 -19.85 35.43 -6.87
CA VAL A 334 -20.14 34.01 -7.08
C VAL A 334 -21.39 33.59 -6.31
N VAL A 335 -21.59 34.12 -5.09
CA VAL A 335 -22.80 33.87 -4.29
C VAL A 335 -24.06 34.30 -5.04
N LYS A 336 -24.08 35.48 -5.66
CA LYS A 336 -25.23 35.96 -6.45
C LYS A 336 -25.56 35.02 -7.62
N VAL A 337 -24.53 34.57 -8.34
CA VAL A 337 -24.72 33.65 -9.48
C VAL A 337 -25.23 32.29 -9.01
N LEU A 338 -24.73 31.77 -7.90
CA LEU A 338 -25.20 30.50 -7.32
C LEU A 338 -26.63 30.63 -6.78
N GLU A 339 -27.01 31.76 -6.17
CA GLU A 339 -28.38 32.06 -5.74
C GLU A 339 -29.39 32.04 -6.89
N GLU A 340 -29.06 32.74 -7.98
CA GLU A 340 -29.89 32.74 -9.19
C GLU A 340 -30.00 31.33 -9.78
N TYR A 341 -28.91 30.57 -9.76
CA TYR A 341 -28.89 29.21 -10.26
C TYR A 341 -29.72 28.24 -9.39
N GLU A 342 -29.64 28.34 -8.07
CA GLU A 342 -30.45 27.57 -7.11
C GLU A 342 -31.96 27.79 -7.31
N GLN A 343 -32.37 29.05 -7.51
CA GLN A 343 -33.77 29.40 -7.78
C GLN A 343 -34.25 28.79 -9.12
N ASN A 344 -33.44 28.91 -10.17
CA ASN A 344 -33.75 28.36 -11.48
C ASN A 344 -33.77 26.82 -11.49
N TYR A 345 -32.90 26.18 -10.72
CA TYR A 345 -32.85 24.71 -10.59
C TYR A 345 -34.10 24.16 -9.87
N SER A 346 -34.61 24.88 -8.87
CA SER A 346 -35.82 24.52 -8.12
C SER A 346 -37.11 24.66 -8.96
N LEU A 347 -37.13 25.61 -9.89
CA LEU A 347 -38.25 25.81 -10.83
C LEU A 347 -38.30 24.72 -11.93
N GLN A 348 -37.15 24.18 -12.33
CA GLN A 348 -37.08 23.10 -13.33
C GLN A 348 -37.48 21.73 -12.75
N THR A 349 -37.09 21.44 -11.50
CA THR A 349 -37.44 20.19 -10.81
C THR A 349 -38.92 20.10 -10.47
N SER A 350 -39.58 21.22 -10.16
CA SER A 350 -41.03 21.29 -9.91
C SER A 350 -41.89 21.15 -11.18
N GLN A 351 -41.35 21.46 -12.36
CA GLN A 351 -42.05 21.22 -13.64
C GLN A 351 -41.95 19.76 -14.11
N THR A 352 -40.82 19.09 -13.87
CA THR A 352 -40.66 17.66 -14.21
C THR A 352 -41.56 16.74 -13.37
N ASP A 353 -41.80 17.07 -12.10
CA ASP A 353 -42.71 16.29 -11.25
C ASP A 353 -44.19 16.44 -11.66
N THR A 354 -44.56 17.56 -12.30
CA THR A 354 -45.93 17.75 -12.83
C THR A 354 -46.19 17.05 -14.16
N GLU A 355 -45.17 16.82 -14.99
CA GLU A 355 -45.33 16.11 -16.27
C GLU A 355 -45.44 14.58 -16.07
N ASP A 356 -44.72 14.01 -15.10
CA ASP A 356 -44.73 12.56 -14.84
C ASP A 356 -46.08 12.06 -14.26
N HIS A 357 -46.83 12.91 -13.55
CA HIS A 357 -48.19 12.57 -13.10
C HIS A 357 -49.26 12.63 -14.20
N SER A 358 -48.97 13.25 -15.35
CA SER A 358 -49.90 13.30 -16.49
C SER A 358 -49.80 12.09 -17.42
N HIS A 359 -48.70 11.33 -17.36
CA HIS A 359 -48.48 10.14 -18.19
C HIS A 359 -48.94 8.82 -17.54
N GLN A 360 -49.16 8.77 -16.22
CA GLN A 360 -49.71 7.59 -15.53
C GLN A 360 -51.25 7.48 -15.53
N SER A 361 -51.98 8.49 -16.00
CA SER A 361 -53.46 8.45 -16.04
C SER A 361 -54.06 8.08 -17.41
N LYS A 362 -53.24 7.77 -18.42
CA LYS A 362 -53.71 7.38 -19.77
C LYS A 362 -53.44 5.92 -20.18
N SER A 363 -52.84 5.10 -19.32
CA SER A 363 -52.53 3.69 -19.64
C SER A 363 -53.48 2.66 -19.01
N SER A 364 -54.52 3.06 -18.27
CA SER A 364 -55.47 2.15 -17.60
C SER A 364 -56.84 2.00 -18.26
N SER A 365 -57.04 2.47 -19.50
CA SER A 365 -58.35 2.46 -20.18
C SER A 365 -58.34 1.76 -21.54
N LEU A 366 -57.66 0.61 -21.68
CA LEU A 366 -57.67 -0.20 -22.90
C LEU A 366 -57.35 -1.69 -22.64
N GLU A 367 -58.01 -2.29 -21.64
CA GLU A 367 -58.30 -3.74 -21.64
C GLU A 367 -59.70 -3.92 -21.06
N GLY A 368 -60.67 -4.16 -21.96
CA GLY A 368 -62.07 -4.44 -21.68
C GLY A 368 -62.66 -5.23 -22.84
#